data_AF-A0A839UWC4-F1
#
_entry.id   AF-A0A839UWC4-F1
#
_cell.length_a   1.000
_cell.length_b   1.000
_cell.length_c   1.000
_cell.angle_alpha   90.00
_cell.angle_beta   90.00
_cell.angle_gamma   90.00
#
_symmetry.space_group_name_H-M   'P 1'
#
loop_
_entity.id
_entity.type
_entity.pdbx_description
1 polymer ?
#
loop_
_entity_poly.entity_id
_entity_poly.type
_entity_poly.pdbx_seq_one_letter_code
_entity_poly.pdbx_strand_id
1 'polypeptide(L)'
;MTRAPRRSPAKPPGGSSRVMPAAPRLVIVSNRVPAPKERQQLAGGLAVGLAEAIAGRETLWFGWSGDASDNVAAPQITTIENLTFARVDLTRSQVKGFYEGYSNGLLWPLMHYRVGLMEYRRADRESYEEANERFADALLPLLRPDDLIWVHDYHLIPLGAALRARGVRARIGFFLHIPFPPLALFEALPDCDSLLHDFAAYDLVGVQTRQDADHLDAAGRARGARLRVQAFPIGIDPDGFAAQARRAEAGRDVRRMVDSLGDRALILGIDRLDYSKGIPERLRGYERLLQRFEQHRNKVMMLQVAPVSRGEVAQYKALRRQLDELAGHINGSYAEFDWSPLRTITRSVPRGTLAGFCRLARVALVTPLRDGMNLVAKEYVAAQNGEDPGVLVLSRFAGAADELAEGALMVNPHDPDAIAEALDQALRMPRGERRRRWQAMDAAIHTATAAQWGTSFLADLERLDPQENAEADHAEP
;
A
#
# COMPACT_ATOMS: atom_id res chain seq x y z
N MET A 1 -32.11 78.75 -23.65
CA MET A 1 -31.01 78.09 -22.92
C MET A 1 -31.60 77.40 -21.69
N THR A 2 -31.89 76.10 -21.75
CA THR A 2 -32.22 75.29 -20.58
C THR A 2 -32.13 73.81 -20.96
N ARG A 3 -31.04 73.16 -20.54
CA ARG A 3 -30.75 71.73 -20.76
C ARG A 3 -31.46 70.90 -19.68
N ALA A 4 -32.23 69.91 -20.09
CA ALA A 4 -32.86 68.91 -19.21
C ALA A 4 -31.82 67.93 -18.62
N PRO A 5 -32.05 67.34 -17.42
CA PRO A 5 -31.05 66.58 -16.68
C PRO A 5 -30.95 65.12 -17.14
N ARG A 6 -29.72 64.59 -17.16
CA ARG A 6 -29.39 63.20 -17.47
C ARG A 6 -29.77 62.29 -16.29
N ARG A 7 -30.48 61.20 -16.56
CA ARG A 7 -30.76 60.09 -15.62
C ARG A 7 -29.54 59.17 -15.49
N SER A 8 -29.22 58.78 -14.25
CA SER A 8 -28.20 57.78 -13.91
C SER A 8 -28.67 56.35 -14.20
N PRO A 9 -27.78 55.40 -14.56
CA PRO A 9 -28.14 54.01 -14.82
C PRO A 9 -28.30 53.22 -13.50
N ALA A 10 -29.27 52.31 -13.48
CA ALA A 10 -29.58 51.44 -12.35
C ALA A 10 -28.49 50.38 -12.09
N LYS A 11 -28.23 50.08 -10.82
CA LYS A 11 -27.38 48.97 -10.37
C LYS A 11 -28.03 47.61 -10.68
N PRO A 12 -27.26 46.58 -11.06
CA PRO A 12 -27.79 45.23 -11.21
C PRO A 12 -28.11 44.61 -9.84
N PRO A 13 -29.07 43.68 -9.75
CA PRO A 13 -29.42 43.01 -8.49
C PRO A 13 -28.26 42.15 -8.00
N GLY A 14 -28.02 42.19 -6.70
CA GLY A 14 -26.91 41.50 -6.03
C GLY A 14 -26.97 40.00 -6.24
N GLY A 15 -25.91 39.44 -6.82
CA GLY A 15 -25.68 38.01 -6.85
C GLY A 15 -25.48 37.50 -5.43
N SER A 16 -26.37 36.60 -5.00
CA SER A 16 -26.13 35.71 -3.88
C SER A 16 -24.84 34.94 -4.16
N SER A 17 -23.77 35.29 -3.44
CA SER A 17 -22.58 34.45 -3.34
C SER A 17 -23.03 33.16 -2.65
N ARG A 18 -23.26 32.12 -3.45
CA ARG A 18 -23.48 30.77 -2.93
C ARG A 18 -22.17 30.35 -2.27
N VAL A 19 -22.11 30.55 -0.95
CA VAL A 19 -21.04 30.01 -0.11
C VAL A 19 -21.04 28.51 -0.36
N MET A 20 -19.99 28.00 -1.01
CA MET A 20 -19.78 26.56 -1.13
C MET A 20 -19.75 26.02 0.30
N PRO A 21 -20.54 24.98 0.64
CA PRO A 21 -20.46 24.39 1.97
C PRO A 21 -19.01 23.97 2.22
N ALA A 22 -18.52 24.21 3.44
CA ALA A 22 -17.21 23.73 3.84
C ALA A 22 -17.14 22.21 3.61
N ALA A 23 -16.01 21.72 3.10
CA ALA A 23 -15.83 20.29 2.85
C ALA A 23 -16.09 19.51 4.16
N PRO A 24 -16.85 18.40 4.12
CA PRO A 24 -17.20 17.65 5.33
C PRO A 24 -15.95 17.16 6.05
N ARG A 25 -15.98 16.95 7.36
CA ARG A 25 -14.82 16.41 8.08
C ARG A 25 -14.49 14.99 7.58
N LEU A 26 -13.21 14.70 7.35
CA LEU A 26 -12.75 13.36 6.94
C LEU A 26 -12.47 12.49 8.16
N VAL A 27 -13.01 11.28 8.19
CA VAL A 27 -12.76 10.28 9.23
C VAL A 27 -12.03 9.10 8.61
N ILE A 28 -10.72 9.05 8.77
CA ILE A 28 -9.87 7.95 8.30
C ILE A 28 -9.86 6.87 9.37
N VAL A 29 -10.20 5.65 8.97
CA VAL A 29 -10.15 4.48 9.86
C VAL A 29 -9.21 3.44 9.28
N SER A 30 -8.20 3.04 10.05
CA SER A 30 -7.21 2.06 9.60
C SER A 30 -6.79 1.16 10.75
N ASN A 31 -6.35 -0.06 10.46
CA ASN A 31 -5.95 -0.99 11.53
C ASN A 31 -4.96 -0.36 12.51
N ARG A 32 -3.95 0.40 12.06
CA ARG A 32 -2.97 1.04 12.96
C ARG A 32 -2.85 2.53 12.69
N VAL A 33 -2.87 3.32 13.76
CA VAL A 33 -2.69 4.78 13.72
C VAL A 33 -1.24 5.12 14.10
N PRO A 34 -0.52 5.94 13.32
CA PRO A 34 0.83 6.37 13.69
C PRO A 34 0.81 7.18 14.99
N ALA A 35 1.87 7.08 15.80
CA ALA A 35 1.95 7.90 17.00
C ALA A 35 2.07 9.39 16.61
N PRO A 36 1.49 10.35 17.36
CA PRO A 36 1.53 11.77 16.98
C PRO A 36 2.95 12.33 16.78
N LYS A 37 3.94 11.78 17.50
CA LYS A 37 5.37 12.14 17.38
C LYS A 37 6.04 11.58 16.11
N GLU A 38 5.43 10.60 15.47
CA GLU A 38 5.88 10.01 14.21
C GLU A 38 5.39 10.80 12.99
N ARG A 39 4.73 11.97 13.18
CA ARG A 39 4.27 12.84 12.08
C ARG A 39 5.40 13.21 11.09
N GLN A 40 6.61 13.42 11.59
CA GLN A 40 7.79 13.68 10.74
C GLN A 40 8.36 12.40 10.08
N GLN A 41 7.93 11.22 10.54
CA GLN A 41 8.31 9.89 10.07
C GLN A 41 7.10 9.13 9.51
N LEU A 42 6.07 9.82 8.99
CA LEU A 42 4.98 9.21 8.21
C LEU A 42 5.57 8.62 6.92
N ALA A 43 6.29 7.52 7.08
CA ALA A 43 7.06 6.78 6.09
C ALA A 43 6.40 5.44 5.77
N GLY A 44 5.16 5.23 6.25
CA GLY A 44 4.28 4.15 5.82
C GLY A 44 3.48 4.57 4.58
N GLY A 45 3.27 3.66 3.64
CA GLY A 45 2.61 3.94 2.36
C GLY A 45 1.25 4.62 2.48
N LEU A 46 0.42 4.22 3.45
CA LEU A 46 -0.89 4.83 3.68
C LEU A 46 -0.79 6.29 4.17
N ALA A 47 0.14 6.58 5.09
CA ALA A 47 0.28 7.90 5.67
C ALA A 47 0.81 8.95 4.67
N VAL A 48 1.72 8.54 3.78
CA VAL A 48 2.17 9.35 2.64
C VAL A 48 1.03 9.50 1.63
N GLY A 49 0.30 8.42 1.35
CA GLY A 49 -0.87 8.39 0.48
C GLY A 49 -1.94 9.41 0.86
N LEU A 50 -2.19 9.56 2.16
CA LEU A 50 -3.26 10.40 2.71
C LEU A 50 -2.82 11.84 3.00
N ALA A 51 -1.53 12.17 2.91
CA ALA A 51 -1.02 13.47 3.35
C ALA A 51 -1.71 14.65 2.63
N GLU A 52 -1.95 14.53 1.33
CA GLU A 52 -2.67 15.57 0.57
C GLU A 52 -4.19 15.51 0.76
N ALA A 53 -4.78 14.33 0.96
CA ALA A 53 -6.21 14.21 1.28
C ALA A 53 -6.57 14.86 2.64
N ILE A 54 -5.60 14.91 3.56
CA ILE A 54 -5.71 15.54 4.88
C ILE A 54 -5.40 17.05 4.81
N ALA A 55 -4.64 17.51 3.81
CA ALA A 55 -4.19 18.89 3.72
C ALA A 55 -5.37 19.86 3.55
N GLY A 56 -5.56 20.74 4.54
CA GLY A 56 -6.63 21.75 4.50
C GLY A 56 -8.03 21.25 4.89
N ARG A 57 -8.16 19.99 5.33
CA ARG A 57 -9.43 19.39 5.77
C ARG A 57 -9.38 19.01 7.25
N GLU A 58 -10.40 19.34 8.03
CA GLU A 58 -10.52 18.79 9.38
C GLU A 58 -10.54 17.26 9.27
N THR A 59 -9.65 16.57 9.98
CA THR A 59 -9.48 15.12 9.87
C THR A 59 -9.43 14.46 11.23
N LEU A 60 -10.19 13.38 11.39
CA LEU A 60 -10.06 12.40 12.47
C LEU A 60 -9.39 11.14 11.91
N TRP A 61 -8.27 10.70 12.51
CA TRP A 61 -7.65 9.42 12.21
C TRP A 61 -7.81 8.47 13.38
N PHE A 62 -8.63 7.44 13.18
CA PHE A 62 -9.01 6.46 14.18
C PHE A 62 -8.46 5.05 13.89
N GLY A 63 -8.15 4.29 14.94
CA GLY A 63 -7.68 2.91 14.82
C GLY A 63 -6.83 2.43 16.01
N TRP A 64 -6.17 1.28 15.85
CA TRP A 64 -5.36 0.68 16.92
C TRP A 64 -4.10 1.50 17.21
N SER A 65 -3.77 1.65 18.49
CA SER A 65 -2.52 2.25 18.97
C SER A 65 -1.27 1.43 18.61
N GLY A 66 -1.43 0.11 18.45
CA GLY A 66 -0.33 -0.85 18.39
C GLY A 66 -0.04 -1.55 19.72
N ASP A 67 -0.69 -1.11 20.81
CA ASP A 67 -0.50 -1.64 22.15
C ASP A 67 -1.64 -2.60 22.56
N ALA A 68 -1.31 -3.56 23.42
CA ALA A 68 -2.29 -4.46 24.01
C ALA A 68 -2.59 -4.05 25.45
N SER A 69 -3.88 -3.87 25.77
CA SER A 69 -4.34 -3.54 27.12
C SER A 69 -5.52 -4.42 27.53
N ASP A 70 -5.44 -4.98 28.73
CA ASP A 70 -6.54 -5.74 29.34
C ASP A 70 -7.61 -4.82 29.94
N ASN A 71 -7.30 -3.53 30.12
CA ASN A 71 -8.25 -2.49 30.51
C ASN A 71 -8.61 -1.62 29.31
N VAL A 72 -9.83 -1.80 28.83
CA VAL A 72 -10.37 -1.15 27.63
C VAL A 72 -10.86 0.25 28.00
N ALA A 73 -9.96 1.23 27.94
CA ALA A 73 -10.30 2.62 28.16
C ALA A 73 -10.91 3.26 26.89
N ALA A 74 -11.56 4.43 27.07
CA ALA A 74 -11.98 5.28 25.96
C ALA A 74 -10.78 5.62 25.03
N PRO A 75 -11.03 5.96 23.75
CA PRO A 75 -9.95 6.30 22.82
C PRO A 75 -9.02 7.39 23.36
N GLN A 76 -7.72 7.19 23.21
CA GLN A 76 -6.72 8.21 23.49
C GLN A 76 -6.72 9.24 22.37
N ILE A 77 -7.20 10.46 22.66
CA ILE A 77 -7.35 11.53 21.68
C ILE A 77 -6.18 12.50 21.77
N THR A 78 -5.61 12.88 20.63
CA THR A 78 -4.58 13.91 20.52
C THR A 78 -4.78 14.71 19.24
N THR A 79 -4.89 16.03 19.34
CA THR A 79 -5.04 16.91 18.17
C THR A 79 -3.77 17.69 17.89
N ILE A 80 -3.35 17.70 16.63
CA ILE A 80 -2.24 18.50 16.12
C ILE A 80 -2.75 19.23 14.87
N GLU A 81 -2.82 20.55 14.93
CA GLU A 81 -3.39 21.39 13.85
C GLU A 81 -4.81 20.93 13.46
N ASN A 82 -5.02 20.53 12.21
CA ASN A 82 -6.30 20.06 11.67
C ASN A 82 -6.49 18.53 11.77
N LEU A 83 -5.56 17.81 12.40
CA LEU A 83 -5.56 16.35 12.50
C LEU A 83 -5.74 15.90 13.96
N THR A 84 -6.83 15.21 14.22
CA THR A 84 -7.12 14.54 15.49
C THR A 84 -6.82 13.05 15.35
N PHE A 85 -5.92 12.53 16.18
CA PHE A 85 -5.67 11.10 16.32
C PHE A 85 -6.53 10.55 17.45
N ALA A 86 -7.28 9.47 17.20
CA ALA A 86 -8.05 8.75 18.20
C ALA A 86 -7.60 7.28 18.20
N ARG A 87 -6.86 6.88 19.24
CA ARG A 87 -6.21 5.58 19.30
C ARG A 87 -6.88 4.69 20.33
N VAL A 88 -7.22 3.48 19.93
CA VAL A 88 -7.77 2.45 20.83
C VAL A 88 -6.77 1.34 21.02
N ASP A 89 -6.72 0.75 22.20
CA ASP A 89 -5.94 -0.48 22.43
C ASP A 89 -6.81 -1.68 22.11
N LEU A 90 -6.19 -2.80 21.74
CA LEU A 90 -6.85 -4.11 21.63
C LEU A 90 -6.53 -4.94 22.88
N THR A 91 -7.37 -5.90 23.24
CA THR A 91 -6.95 -6.89 24.24
C THR A 91 -5.88 -7.82 23.68
N ARG A 92 -5.13 -8.50 24.55
CA ARG A 92 -4.17 -9.53 24.11
C ARG A 92 -4.83 -10.65 23.30
N SER A 93 -6.06 -11.04 23.67
CA SER A 93 -6.84 -12.03 22.92
C SER A 93 -7.20 -11.52 21.52
N GLN A 94 -7.60 -10.26 21.38
CA GLN A 94 -7.91 -9.64 20.08
C GLN A 94 -6.65 -9.49 19.21
N VAL A 95 -5.51 -9.09 19.78
CA VAL A 95 -4.25 -9.06 19.00
C VAL A 95 -3.96 -10.45 18.41
N LYS A 96 -4.14 -11.52 19.19
CA LYS A 96 -3.91 -12.89 18.73
C LYS A 96 -4.97 -13.36 17.72
N GLY A 97 -6.26 -13.24 18.05
CA GLY A 97 -7.36 -13.78 17.24
C GLY A 97 -7.66 -12.94 16.00
N PHE A 98 -7.86 -11.63 16.16
CA PHE A 98 -8.20 -10.71 15.07
C PHE A 98 -6.99 -10.41 14.18
N TYR A 99 -5.86 -9.98 14.76
CA TYR A 99 -4.73 -9.48 13.97
C TYR A 99 -3.81 -10.60 13.51
N GLU A 100 -3.30 -11.45 14.41
CA GLU A 100 -2.39 -12.54 14.03
C GLU A 100 -3.12 -13.69 13.35
N GLY A 101 -4.30 -14.09 13.88
CA GLY A 101 -5.13 -15.19 13.41
C GLY A 101 -5.89 -14.88 12.12
N TYR A 102 -7.08 -14.30 12.22
CA TYR A 102 -7.97 -14.15 11.07
C TYR A 102 -7.39 -13.20 9.99
N SER A 103 -6.87 -12.04 10.39
CA SER A 103 -6.35 -11.07 9.41
C SER A 103 -5.07 -11.58 8.73
N ASN A 104 -4.04 -11.96 9.49
CA ASN A 104 -2.72 -12.29 8.92
C ASN A 104 -2.47 -13.78 8.68
N GLY A 105 -3.19 -14.67 9.36
CA GLY A 105 -3.12 -16.13 9.19
C GLY A 105 -4.13 -16.69 8.19
N LEU A 106 -5.23 -15.97 7.91
CA LEU A 106 -6.27 -16.42 6.97
C LEU A 106 -6.46 -15.47 5.78
N LEU A 107 -6.87 -14.21 6.02
CA LEU A 107 -7.19 -13.27 4.94
C LEU A 107 -5.96 -12.89 4.12
N TRP A 108 -4.85 -12.52 4.76
CA TRP A 108 -3.61 -12.18 4.05
C TRP A 108 -3.14 -13.28 3.08
N PRO A 109 -2.96 -14.56 3.51
CA PRO A 109 -2.52 -15.61 2.58
C PRO A 109 -3.55 -15.86 1.49
N LEU A 110 -4.85 -15.89 1.80
CA LEU A 110 -5.91 -16.07 0.80
C LEU A 110 -5.85 -15.01 -0.29
N MET A 111 -5.84 -13.74 0.11
CA MET A 111 -5.88 -12.59 -0.79
C MET A 111 -4.59 -12.45 -1.62
N HIS A 112 -3.47 -13.04 -1.16
CA HIS A 112 -2.22 -13.15 -1.91
C HIS A 112 -2.04 -14.50 -2.64
N TYR A 113 -3.11 -15.28 -2.77
CA TYR A 113 -3.20 -16.52 -3.56
C TYR A 113 -2.30 -17.63 -2.99
N ARG A 114 -2.10 -17.61 -1.68
CA ARG A 114 -1.32 -18.56 -0.90
C ARG A 114 -2.24 -19.43 -0.06
N VAL A 115 -3.23 -20.06 -0.70
CA VAL A 115 -4.25 -20.90 -0.03
C VAL A 115 -3.62 -21.96 0.88
N GLY A 116 -2.51 -22.57 0.46
CA GLY A 116 -1.78 -23.55 1.29
C GLY A 116 -1.11 -23.00 2.56
N LEU A 117 -1.15 -21.69 2.80
CA LEU A 117 -0.67 -21.04 4.04
C LEU A 117 -1.80 -20.60 4.97
N MET A 118 -3.06 -20.77 4.57
CA MET A 118 -4.23 -20.38 5.36
C MET A 118 -4.36 -21.22 6.62
N GLU A 119 -4.62 -20.55 7.74
CA GLU A 119 -4.96 -21.17 9.02
C GLU A 119 -6.33 -20.68 9.48
N TYR A 120 -7.34 -21.55 9.42
CA TYR A 120 -8.68 -21.22 9.90
C TYR A 120 -8.92 -21.74 11.31
N ARG A 121 -9.36 -20.84 12.20
CA ARG A 121 -9.92 -21.17 13.52
C ARG A 121 -11.18 -20.34 13.72
N ARG A 122 -12.28 -20.99 14.11
CA ARG A 122 -13.56 -20.30 14.37
C ARG A 122 -13.42 -19.21 15.43
N ALA A 123 -12.66 -19.47 16.50
CA ALA A 123 -12.38 -18.49 17.55
C ALA A 123 -11.64 -17.22 17.06
N ASP A 124 -10.81 -17.36 16.02
CA ASP A 124 -10.12 -16.20 15.42
C ASP A 124 -11.12 -15.34 14.61
N ARG A 125 -12.09 -15.98 13.95
CA ARG A 125 -13.19 -15.29 13.25
C ARG A 125 -14.07 -14.53 14.24
N GLU A 126 -14.47 -15.18 15.33
CA GLU A 126 -15.25 -14.53 16.40
C GLU A 126 -14.47 -13.32 16.96
N SER A 127 -13.17 -13.48 17.22
CA SER A 127 -12.31 -12.36 17.64
C SER A 127 -12.24 -11.24 16.59
N TYR A 128 -12.30 -11.58 15.30
CA TYR A 128 -12.28 -10.62 14.20
C TYR A 128 -13.54 -9.77 14.12
N GLU A 129 -14.70 -10.41 14.27
CA GLU A 129 -16.01 -9.77 14.35
C GLU A 129 -16.08 -8.88 15.61
N GLU A 130 -15.74 -9.42 16.79
CA GLU A 130 -15.72 -8.68 18.07
C GLU A 130 -14.81 -7.44 18.05
N ALA A 131 -13.64 -7.54 17.41
CA ALA A 131 -12.74 -6.40 17.28
C ALA A 131 -13.35 -5.28 16.42
N ASN A 132 -14.03 -5.64 15.31
CA ASN A 132 -14.70 -4.66 14.44
C ASN A 132 -15.92 -4.01 15.13
N GLU A 133 -16.72 -4.78 15.87
CA GLU A 133 -17.79 -4.26 16.72
C GLU A 133 -17.26 -3.24 17.73
N ARG A 134 -16.15 -3.57 18.39
CA ARG A 134 -15.48 -2.66 19.34
C ARG A 134 -14.93 -1.40 18.66
N PHE A 135 -14.35 -1.51 17.47
CA PHE A 135 -13.93 -0.34 16.70
C PHE A 135 -15.13 0.55 16.37
N ALA A 136 -16.28 -0.02 16.00
CA ALA A 136 -17.51 0.73 15.74
C ALA A 136 -18.01 1.43 17.01
N ASP A 137 -18.07 0.74 18.15
CA ASP A 137 -18.51 1.32 19.43
C ASP A 137 -17.62 2.49 19.89
N ALA A 138 -16.31 2.35 19.71
CA ALA A 138 -15.36 3.37 20.12
C ALA A 138 -15.32 4.57 19.15
N LEU A 139 -15.63 4.35 17.86
CA LEU A 139 -15.69 5.41 16.86
C LEU A 139 -17.00 6.21 16.93
N LEU A 140 -18.13 5.53 17.16
CA LEU A 140 -19.48 6.12 17.17
C LEU A 140 -19.60 7.46 17.93
N PRO A 141 -19.13 7.60 19.20
CA PRO A 141 -19.27 8.85 19.94
C PRO A 141 -18.40 9.99 19.40
N LEU A 142 -17.46 9.70 18.48
CA LEU A 142 -16.59 10.69 17.85
C LEU A 142 -17.13 11.19 16.52
N LEU A 143 -18.16 10.56 15.97
CA LEU A 143 -18.74 10.88 14.66
C LEU A 143 -19.69 12.08 14.71
N ARG A 144 -19.76 12.79 13.59
CA ARG A 144 -20.71 13.86 13.31
C ARG A 144 -21.60 13.44 12.12
N PRO A 145 -22.85 13.94 12.02
CA PRO A 145 -23.78 13.53 10.97
C PRO A 145 -23.28 13.72 9.52
N ASP A 146 -22.43 14.73 9.30
CA ASP A 146 -21.91 15.13 8.00
C ASP A 146 -20.50 14.57 7.69
N ASP A 147 -19.94 13.73 8.56
CA ASP A 147 -18.63 13.12 8.35
C ASP A 147 -18.58 12.31 7.04
N LEU A 148 -17.38 12.30 6.44
CA LEU A 148 -17.03 11.38 5.37
C LEU A 148 -16.10 10.31 5.93
N ILE A 149 -16.58 9.08 6.06
CA ILE A 149 -15.84 7.98 6.68
C ILE A 149 -15.09 7.21 5.58
N TRP A 150 -13.80 7.01 5.76
CA TRP A 150 -12.95 6.26 4.84
C TRP A 150 -12.19 5.16 5.59
N VAL A 151 -12.64 3.92 5.40
CA VAL A 151 -12.10 2.72 6.04
C VAL A 151 -11.02 2.09 5.15
N HIS A 152 -9.92 1.67 5.74
CA HIS A 152 -8.79 1.10 5.03
C HIS A 152 -8.46 -0.32 5.47
N ASP A 153 -8.41 -1.16 4.45
CA ASP A 153 -7.76 -2.47 4.39
C ASP A 153 -8.47 -3.64 5.06
N TYR A 154 -8.03 -4.85 4.70
CA TYR A 154 -8.66 -6.15 4.97
C TYR A 154 -8.94 -6.47 6.46
N HIS A 155 -8.32 -5.75 7.39
CA HIS A 155 -8.58 -5.92 8.81
C HIS A 155 -9.99 -5.44 9.19
N LEU A 156 -10.54 -4.49 8.44
CA LEU A 156 -11.71 -3.72 8.85
C LEU A 156 -12.91 -3.89 7.92
N ILE A 157 -12.98 -5.02 7.19
CA ILE A 157 -14.07 -5.29 6.24
C ILE A 157 -15.46 -5.23 6.93
N PRO A 158 -15.67 -5.80 8.14
CA PRO A 158 -16.98 -5.72 8.80
C PRO A 158 -17.34 -4.35 9.38
N LEU A 159 -16.40 -3.40 9.45
CA LEU A 159 -16.61 -2.15 10.16
C LEU A 159 -17.76 -1.32 9.58
N GLY A 160 -17.93 -1.35 8.25
CA GLY A 160 -19.03 -0.65 7.58
C GLY A 160 -20.39 -1.15 8.09
N ALA A 161 -20.60 -2.47 8.06
CA ALA A 161 -21.82 -3.11 8.54
C ALA A 161 -22.07 -2.82 10.02
N ALA A 162 -21.04 -2.92 10.86
CA ALA A 162 -21.12 -2.61 12.29
C ALA A 162 -21.54 -1.16 12.57
N LEU A 163 -21.06 -0.18 11.77
CA LEU A 163 -21.48 1.22 11.87
C LEU A 163 -22.92 1.43 11.39
N ARG A 164 -23.33 0.77 10.29
CA ARG A 164 -24.71 0.81 9.79
C ARG A 164 -25.70 0.27 10.82
N ALA A 165 -25.38 -0.84 11.47
CA ALA A 165 -26.18 -1.44 12.54
C ALA A 165 -26.40 -0.49 13.74
N ARG A 166 -25.47 0.47 13.96
CA ARG A 166 -25.55 1.52 14.98
C ARG A 166 -26.26 2.80 14.50
N GLY A 167 -26.87 2.78 13.32
CA GLY A 167 -27.62 3.89 12.76
C GLY A 167 -26.77 4.98 12.10
N VAL A 168 -25.49 4.72 11.82
CA VAL A 168 -24.64 5.68 11.09
C VAL A 168 -25.14 5.80 9.65
N ARG A 169 -25.54 7.01 9.26
CA ARG A 169 -26.02 7.35 7.90
C ARG A 169 -25.02 8.18 7.09
N ALA A 170 -23.86 8.50 7.68
CA ALA A 170 -22.76 9.17 6.99
C ALA A 170 -22.28 8.34 5.78
N ARG A 171 -21.62 8.98 4.81
CA ARG A 171 -21.02 8.25 3.68
C ARG A 171 -19.81 7.46 4.18
N ILE A 172 -19.74 6.17 3.84
CA ILE A 172 -18.67 5.26 4.23
C ILE A 172 -18.07 4.65 2.97
N GLY A 173 -16.82 5.02 2.67
CA GLY A 173 -16.00 4.37 1.67
C GLY A 173 -15.07 3.34 2.30
N PHE A 174 -14.75 2.28 1.56
CA PHE A 174 -13.72 1.30 1.89
C PHE A 174 -12.62 1.33 0.84
N PHE A 175 -11.36 1.13 1.22
CA PHE A 175 -10.27 0.89 0.26
C PHE A 175 -9.45 -0.35 0.64
N LEU A 176 -9.40 -1.35 -0.24
CA LEU A 176 -8.59 -2.56 -0.09
C LEU A 176 -7.18 -2.33 -0.67
N HIS A 177 -6.14 -2.39 0.18
CA HIS A 177 -4.76 -2.12 -0.26
C HIS A 177 -4.07 -3.36 -0.83
N ILE A 178 -4.54 -4.53 -0.45
CA ILE A 178 -4.06 -5.84 -0.93
C ILE A 178 -4.87 -6.29 -2.16
N PRO A 179 -4.41 -7.31 -2.91
CA PRO A 179 -5.18 -7.83 -4.03
C PRO A 179 -6.51 -8.44 -3.59
N PHE A 180 -7.46 -8.55 -4.53
CA PHE A 180 -8.64 -9.38 -4.36
C PHE A 180 -8.55 -10.64 -5.27
N PRO A 181 -8.75 -11.85 -4.72
CA PRO A 181 -8.66 -13.08 -5.48
C PRO A 181 -9.89 -13.32 -6.36
N PRO A 182 -9.76 -14.06 -7.47
CA PRO A 182 -10.92 -14.54 -8.21
C PRO A 182 -11.80 -15.40 -7.31
N LEU A 183 -13.11 -15.44 -7.59
CA LEU A 183 -14.10 -16.15 -6.78
C LEU A 183 -13.68 -17.60 -6.44
N ALA A 184 -13.19 -18.36 -7.42
CA ALA A 184 -12.76 -19.75 -7.20
C ALA A 184 -11.67 -19.92 -6.13
N LEU A 185 -10.84 -18.90 -5.87
CA LEU A 185 -9.91 -18.91 -4.74
C LEU A 185 -10.57 -18.38 -3.48
N PHE A 186 -11.37 -17.32 -3.60
CA PHE A 186 -12.07 -16.71 -2.47
C PHE A 186 -13.01 -17.68 -1.74
N GLU A 187 -13.62 -18.63 -2.46
CA GLU A 187 -14.48 -19.70 -1.92
C GLU A 187 -13.76 -20.65 -0.97
N ALA A 188 -12.42 -20.63 -0.91
CA ALA A 188 -11.66 -21.34 0.12
C ALA A 188 -11.86 -20.74 1.52
N LEU A 189 -12.36 -19.50 1.62
CA LEU A 189 -12.70 -18.86 2.89
C LEU A 189 -13.98 -19.47 3.47
N PRO A 190 -13.94 -20.05 4.68
CA PRO A 190 -15.16 -20.46 5.36
C PRO A 190 -16.06 -19.24 5.61
N ASP A 191 -17.35 -19.36 5.26
CA ASP A 191 -18.34 -18.28 5.36
C ASP A 191 -17.97 -17.02 4.54
N CYS A 192 -17.48 -17.23 3.32
CA CYS A 192 -17.12 -16.16 2.39
C CYS A 192 -18.27 -15.20 2.07
N ASP A 193 -19.51 -15.70 2.15
CA ASP A 193 -20.72 -14.93 1.84
C ASP A 193 -20.89 -13.79 2.84
N SER A 194 -20.69 -14.04 4.13
CA SER A 194 -20.76 -13.02 5.18
C SER A 194 -19.82 -11.84 4.89
N LEU A 195 -18.56 -12.14 4.55
CA LEU A 195 -17.57 -11.12 4.24
C LEU A 195 -17.90 -10.30 2.97
N LEU A 196 -18.58 -10.90 1.98
CA LEU A 196 -19.06 -10.17 0.80
C LEU A 196 -20.25 -9.27 1.13
N HIS A 197 -21.11 -9.67 2.06
CA HIS A 197 -22.21 -8.81 2.54
C HIS A 197 -21.67 -7.64 3.35
N ASP A 198 -20.59 -7.81 4.12
CA ASP A 198 -19.91 -6.71 4.81
C ASP A 198 -19.42 -5.63 3.82
N PHE A 199 -18.91 -6.03 2.65
CA PHE A 199 -18.54 -5.07 1.60
C PHE A 199 -19.74 -4.26 1.07
N ALA A 200 -20.95 -4.82 1.10
CA ALA A 200 -22.17 -4.15 0.62
C ALA A 200 -22.63 -3.02 1.55
N ALA A 201 -22.12 -2.97 2.79
CA ALA A 201 -22.43 -1.89 3.74
C ALA A 201 -21.72 -0.56 3.41
N TYR A 202 -20.74 -0.59 2.50
CA TYR A 202 -20.01 0.59 2.04
C TYR A 202 -20.66 1.22 0.80
N ASP A 203 -20.69 2.55 0.76
CA ASP A 203 -21.25 3.28 -0.38
C ASP A 203 -20.32 3.21 -1.61
N LEU A 204 -19.01 3.06 -1.38
CA LEU A 204 -17.99 2.87 -2.40
C LEU A 204 -16.89 1.94 -1.88
N VAL A 205 -16.55 0.92 -2.66
CA VAL A 205 -15.40 0.04 -2.42
C VAL A 205 -14.31 0.31 -3.46
N GLY A 206 -13.22 0.89 -3.00
CA GLY A 206 -12.02 1.11 -3.78
C GLY A 206 -11.04 -0.06 -3.69
N VAL A 207 -10.39 -0.40 -4.80
CA VAL A 207 -9.33 -1.42 -4.88
C VAL A 207 -8.16 -0.91 -5.72
N GLN A 208 -7.05 -1.65 -5.75
CA GLN A 208 -5.83 -1.20 -6.43
C GLN A 208 -5.93 -1.27 -7.96
N THR A 209 -6.35 -2.41 -8.50
CA THR A 209 -6.33 -2.67 -9.95
C THR A 209 -7.73 -2.92 -10.50
N ARG A 210 -7.89 -2.77 -11.82
CA ARG A 210 -9.14 -3.17 -12.50
C ARG A 210 -9.43 -4.65 -12.31
N GLN A 211 -8.40 -5.49 -12.34
CA GLN A 211 -8.54 -6.92 -12.09
C GLN A 211 -9.13 -7.21 -10.70
N ASP A 212 -8.66 -6.51 -9.65
CA ASP A 212 -9.22 -6.67 -8.31
C ASP A 212 -10.69 -6.24 -8.26
N ALA A 213 -11.05 -5.18 -9.00
CA ALA A 213 -12.42 -4.68 -9.06
C ALA A 213 -13.34 -5.70 -9.73
N ASP A 214 -12.93 -6.21 -10.89
CA ASP A 214 -13.66 -7.21 -11.65
C ASP A 214 -13.86 -8.50 -10.82
N HIS A 215 -12.84 -8.93 -10.09
CA HIS A 215 -12.94 -10.11 -9.22
C HIS A 215 -13.92 -9.91 -8.05
N LEU A 216 -13.84 -8.77 -7.34
CA LEU A 216 -14.70 -8.49 -6.20
C LEU A 216 -16.16 -8.31 -6.63
N ASP A 217 -16.39 -7.57 -7.70
CA ASP A 217 -17.71 -7.35 -8.28
C ASP A 217 -18.34 -8.66 -8.80
N ALA A 218 -17.55 -9.52 -9.45
CA ALA A 218 -18.01 -10.86 -9.84
C ALA A 218 -18.34 -11.75 -8.63
N ALA A 219 -17.51 -11.73 -7.57
CA ALA A 219 -17.77 -12.48 -6.35
C ALA A 219 -19.05 -12.00 -5.65
N GLY A 220 -19.22 -10.69 -5.51
CA GLY A 220 -20.42 -10.08 -4.93
C GLY A 220 -21.68 -10.50 -5.68
N ARG A 221 -21.72 -10.32 -7.00
CA ARG A 221 -22.86 -10.74 -7.83
C ARG A 221 -23.20 -12.22 -7.69
N ALA A 222 -22.18 -13.10 -7.70
CA ALA A 222 -22.38 -14.53 -7.59
C ALA A 222 -22.99 -14.95 -6.24
N ARG A 223 -22.79 -14.14 -5.19
CA ARG A 223 -23.25 -14.39 -3.82
C ARG A 223 -24.37 -13.46 -3.36
N GLY A 224 -24.98 -12.71 -4.28
CA GLY A 224 -26.12 -11.83 -3.99
C GLY A 224 -25.78 -10.49 -3.33
N ALA A 225 -24.49 -10.16 -3.16
CA ALA A 225 -24.05 -8.87 -2.62
C ALA A 225 -23.91 -7.83 -3.75
N ARG A 226 -24.66 -6.72 -3.67
CA ARG A 226 -24.55 -5.60 -4.62
C ARG A 226 -23.46 -4.65 -4.16
N LEU A 227 -22.36 -4.59 -4.89
CA LEU A 227 -21.19 -3.79 -4.54
C LEU A 227 -20.97 -2.67 -5.56
N ARG A 228 -20.63 -1.46 -5.09
CA ARG A 228 -20.14 -0.38 -5.94
C ARG A 228 -18.61 -0.38 -5.89
N VAL A 229 -17.98 -1.11 -6.80
CA VAL A 229 -16.52 -1.34 -6.79
C VAL A 229 -15.82 -0.53 -7.89
N GLN A 230 -14.71 0.12 -7.57
CA GLN A 230 -13.89 0.84 -8.55
C GLN A 230 -12.39 0.76 -8.21
N ALA A 231 -11.55 0.76 -9.25
CA ALA A 231 -10.10 0.77 -9.10
C ALA A 231 -9.56 2.19 -8.92
N PHE A 232 -8.75 2.39 -7.89
CA PHE A 232 -7.96 3.60 -7.65
C PHE A 232 -6.52 3.17 -7.30
N PRO A 233 -5.61 3.09 -8.28
CA PRO A 233 -4.24 2.65 -8.02
C PRO A 233 -3.51 3.65 -7.12
N ILE A 234 -3.02 3.20 -5.97
CA ILE A 234 -2.29 4.10 -5.06
C ILE A 234 -0.93 4.51 -5.65
N GLY A 235 -0.64 5.80 -5.59
CA GLY A 235 0.61 6.39 -6.04
C GLY A 235 1.60 6.71 -4.93
N ILE A 236 2.63 7.46 -5.28
CA ILE A 236 3.58 8.10 -4.36
C ILE A 236 3.58 9.61 -4.56
N ASP A 237 4.38 10.34 -3.78
CA ASP A 237 4.86 11.69 -4.11
C ASP A 237 6.22 11.54 -4.83
N PRO A 238 6.26 11.56 -6.18
CA PRO A 238 7.49 11.30 -6.93
C PRO A 238 8.53 12.39 -6.69
N ASP A 239 8.10 13.66 -6.71
CA ASP A 239 8.98 14.82 -6.57
C ASP A 239 9.62 14.90 -5.18
N GLY A 240 8.81 14.71 -4.13
CA GLY A 240 9.30 14.69 -2.76
C GLY A 240 10.26 13.52 -2.52
N PHE A 241 9.98 12.34 -3.08
CA PHE A 241 10.89 11.19 -2.97
C PHE A 241 12.19 11.39 -3.76
N ALA A 242 12.11 11.94 -4.98
CA ALA A 242 13.28 12.28 -5.78
C ALA A 242 14.17 13.32 -5.07
N ALA A 243 13.57 14.33 -4.43
CA ALA A 243 14.30 15.31 -3.63
C ALA A 243 14.96 14.66 -2.41
N GLN A 244 14.28 13.74 -1.72
CA GLN A 244 14.85 12.98 -0.62
C GLN A 244 16.03 12.11 -1.06
N ALA A 245 15.92 11.43 -2.21
CA ALA A 245 16.97 10.60 -2.79
C ALA A 245 18.22 11.43 -3.14
N ARG A 246 18.05 12.62 -3.76
CA ARG A 246 19.15 13.55 -4.05
C ARG A 246 19.87 14.03 -2.79
N ARG A 247 19.13 14.35 -1.71
CA ARG A 247 19.74 14.74 -0.43
C ARG A 247 20.49 13.58 0.23
N ALA A 248 19.94 12.37 0.12
CA ALA A 248 20.53 11.17 0.70
C ALA A 248 21.84 10.73 0.01
N GLU A 249 22.04 11.09 -1.26
CA GLU A 249 23.26 10.78 -2.04
C GLU A 249 24.54 11.26 -1.34
N ALA A 250 24.52 12.45 -0.74
CA ALA A 250 25.64 12.99 0.06
C ALA A 250 25.67 12.47 1.51
N GLY A 251 24.74 11.59 1.88
CA GLY A 251 24.60 11.01 3.21
C GLY A 251 25.80 10.13 3.59
N ARG A 252 26.05 9.98 4.90
CA ARG A 252 27.13 9.12 5.41
C ARG A 252 26.94 7.66 4.99
N ASP A 253 25.72 7.14 5.11
CA ASP A 253 25.42 5.73 4.83
C ASP A 253 25.53 5.40 3.33
N VAL A 254 25.10 6.32 2.45
CA VAL A 254 25.23 6.13 0.99
C VAL A 254 26.69 6.16 0.58
N ARG A 255 27.49 7.11 1.09
CA ARG A 255 28.95 7.13 0.84
C ARG A 255 29.64 5.85 1.29
N ARG A 256 29.34 5.35 2.50
CA ARG A 256 29.86 4.06 2.97
C ARG A 256 29.47 2.89 2.07
N MET A 257 28.26 2.92 1.50
CA MET A 257 27.82 1.91 0.55
C MET A 257 28.59 2.01 -0.77
N VAL A 258 28.79 3.21 -1.30
CA VAL A 258 29.61 3.47 -2.51
C VAL A 258 31.04 2.96 -2.30
N ASP A 259 31.70 3.34 -1.20
CA ASP A 259 33.06 2.90 -0.88
C ASP A 259 33.14 1.37 -0.78
N SER A 260 32.09 0.73 -0.25
CA SER A 260 32.02 -0.73 -0.11
C SER A 260 31.70 -1.48 -1.40
N LEU A 261 31.03 -0.82 -2.36
CA LEU A 261 30.75 -1.38 -3.69
C LEU A 261 32.01 -1.36 -4.57
N GLY A 262 32.80 -0.28 -4.49
CA GLY A 262 33.86 0.01 -5.45
C GLY A 262 33.25 0.17 -6.86
N ASP A 263 33.85 -0.47 -7.86
CA ASP A 263 33.39 -0.41 -9.26
C ASP A 263 32.21 -1.37 -9.57
N ARG A 264 31.65 -2.03 -8.56
CA ARG A 264 30.59 -3.03 -8.75
C ARG A 264 29.21 -2.38 -8.86
N ALA A 265 28.38 -2.93 -9.73
CA ALA A 265 26.98 -2.51 -9.84
C ALA A 265 26.14 -3.04 -8.65
N LEU A 266 25.22 -2.22 -8.16
CA LEU A 266 24.28 -2.59 -7.10
C LEU A 266 22.96 -3.09 -7.69
N ILE A 267 22.55 -4.30 -7.29
CA ILE A 267 21.20 -4.83 -7.45
C ILE A 267 20.48 -4.70 -6.10
N LEU A 268 19.28 -4.11 -6.09
CA LEU A 268 18.57 -3.77 -4.87
C LEU A 268 17.22 -4.48 -4.77
N GLY A 269 17.01 -5.19 -3.67
CA GLY A 269 15.69 -5.69 -3.24
C GLY A 269 15.30 -5.05 -1.91
N ILE A 270 14.11 -4.46 -1.82
CA ILE A 270 13.59 -3.84 -0.60
C ILE A 270 12.16 -4.34 -0.38
N ASP A 271 11.95 -5.11 0.67
CA ASP A 271 10.64 -5.63 1.02
C ASP A 271 10.55 -5.85 2.51
N ARG A 272 9.33 -5.93 3.07
CA ARG A 272 9.17 -6.59 4.36
C ARG A 272 9.44 -8.09 4.19
N LEU A 273 9.93 -8.75 5.24
CA LEU A 273 10.07 -10.20 5.21
C LEU A 273 8.68 -10.86 5.23
N ASP A 274 8.11 -11.05 4.04
CA ASP A 274 6.75 -11.52 3.82
C ASP A 274 6.72 -12.47 2.61
N TYR A 275 5.97 -13.56 2.72
CA TYR A 275 5.95 -14.62 1.71
C TYR A 275 5.27 -14.20 0.40
N SER A 276 4.55 -13.08 0.38
CA SER A 276 4.03 -12.47 -0.85
C SER A 276 5.14 -11.87 -1.72
N LYS A 277 6.29 -11.52 -1.15
CA LYS A 277 7.33 -10.71 -1.80
C LYS A 277 8.31 -11.50 -2.66
N GLY A 278 8.17 -12.83 -2.69
CA GLY A 278 8.97 -13.69 -3.56
C GLY A 278 10.48 -13.58 -3.30
N ILE A 279 10.89 -13.29 -2.07
CA ILE A 279 12.31 -13.12 -1.71
C ILE A 279 13.11 -14.40 -2.01
N PRO A 280 12.64 -15.62 -1.69
CA PRO A 280 13.36 -16.84 -2.07
C PRO A 280 13.51 -17.00 -3.58
N GLU A 281 12.46 -16.75 -4.34
CA GLU A 281 12.47 -16.81 -5.81
C GLU A 281 13.44 -15.79 -6.40
N ARG A 282 13.47 -14.58 -5.81
CA ARG A 282 14.41 -13.53 -6.16
C ARG A 282 15.85 -13.96 -5.98
N LEU A 283 16.18 -14.54 -4.82
CA LEU A 283 17.54 -14.99 -4.52
C LEU A 283 17.95 -16.13 -5.45
N ARG A 284 17.04 -17.05 -5.79
CA ARG A 284 17.30 -18.09 -6.79
C ARG A 284 17.53 -17.51 -8.18
N GLY A 285 16.79 -16.48 -8.57
CA GLY A 285 17.02 -15.76 -9.84
C GLY A 285 18.39 -15.05 -9.86
N TYR A 286 18.78 -14.43 -8.75
CA TYR A 286 20.12 -13.84 -8.62
C TYR A 286 21.23 -14.90 -8.62
N GLU A 287 21.03 -16.02 -7.94
CA GLU A 287 21.95 -17.15 -8.01
C GLU A 287 22.08 -17.66 -9.45
N ARG A 288 20.96 -17.81 -10.16
CA ARG A 288 20.94 -18.24 -11.56
C ARG A 288 21.69 -17.26 -12.48
N LEU A 289 21.67 -15.95 -12.19
CA LEU A 289 22.52 -14.97 -12.86
C LEU A 289 24.01 -15.32 -12.68
N LEU A 290 24.45 -15.57 -11.44
CA LEU A 290 25.84 -15.92 -11.14
C LEU A 290 26.27 -17.27 -11.73
N GLN A 291 25.33 -18.22 -11.88
CA GLN A 291 25.56 -19.51 -12.53
C GLN A 291 25.76 -19.35 -14.04
N ARG A 292 24.82 -18.67 -14.73
CA ARG A 292 24.75 -18.66 -16.19
C ARG A 292 25.59 -17.55 -16.84
N PHE A 293 25.81 -16.45 -16.15
CA PHE A 293 26.40 -15.23 -16.71
C PHE A 293 27.63 -14.83 -15.91
N GLU A 294 28.70 -15.62 -16.07
CA GLU A 294 29.93 -15.52 -15.27
C GLU A 294 30.59 -14.13 -15.36
N GLN A 295 30.34 -13.36 -16.43
CA GLN A 295 30.83 -11.99 -16.59
C GLN A 295 30.40 -11.03 -15.46
N HIS A 296 29.35 -11.36 -14.71
CA HIS A 296 28.86 -10.54 -13.59
C HIS A 296 29.51 -10.89 -12.25
N ARG A 297 30.21 -12.03 -12.14
CA ARG A 297 30.91 -12.42 -10.90
C ARG A 297 31.96 -11.37 -10.55
N ASN A 298 32.00 -10.97 -9.28
CA ASN A 298 32.83 -9.87 -8.76
C ASN A 298 32.62 -8.50 -9.44
N LYS A 299 31.58 -8.35 -10.27
CA LYS A 299 31.17 -7.08 -10.92
C LYS A 299 29.84 -6.55 -10.41
N VAL A 300 29.08 -7.37 -9.68
CA VAL A 300 27.79 -6.98 -9.08
C VAL A 300 27.73 -7.37 -7.62
N MET A 301 26.88 -6.67 -6.87
CA MET A 301 26.50 -7.02 -5.50
C MET A 301 24.99 -6.87 -5.37
N MET A 302 24.33 -7.87 -4.78
CA MET A 302 22.93 -7.76 -4.40
C MET A 302 22.81 -7.32 -2.94
N LEU A 303 22.03 -6.27 -2.68
CA LEU A 303 21.58 -5.87 -1.35
C LEU A 303 20.08 -6.19 -1.20
N GLN A 304 19.74 -7.08 -0.28
CA GLN A 304 18.36 -7.35 0.11
C GLN A 304 18.08 -6.75 1.49
N VAL A 305 17.25 -5.72 1.54
CA VAL A 305 16.69 -5.18 2.79
C VAL A 305 15.35 -5.87 3.05
N ALA A 306 15.25 -6.60 4.15
CA ALA A 306 14.13 -7.45 4.53
C ALA A 306 13.79 -7.33 6.04
N PRO A 307 13.37 -6.14 6.54
CA PRO A 307 12.97 -5.97 7.93
C PRO A 307 11.96 -7.05 8.35
N VAL A 308 12.20 -7.66 9.51
CA VAL A 308 11.30 -8.65 10.10
C VAL A 308 9.94 -8.00 10.39
N SER A 309 8.88 -8.67 9.94
CA SER A 309 7.49 -8.32 10.28
C SER A 309 6.78 -9.56 10.80
N ARG A 310 5.83 -9.38 11.73
CA ARG A 310 4.95 -10.46 12.23
C ARG A 310 5.73 -11.68 12.73
N GLY A 311 6.80 -11.43 13.49
CA GLY A 311 7.80 -12.43 13.86
C GLY A 311 7.26 -13.63 14.64
N GLU A 312 6.08 -13.52 15.27
CA GLU A 312 5.45 -14.62 16.00
C GLU A 312 4.68 -15.62 15.13
N VAL A 313 4.32 -15.23 13.90
CA VAL A 313 3.56 -16.07 12.98
C VAL A 313 4.48 -17.14 12.35
N ALA A 314 4.07 -18.41 12.37
CA ALA A 314 4.91 -19.56 12.02
C ALA A 314 5.47 -19.49 10.59
N GLN A 315 4.66 -19.04 9.64
CA GLN A 315 5.01 -18.87 8.23
C GLN A 315 6.16 -17.87 8.05
N TYR A 316 6.22 -16.82 8.88
CA TYR A 316 7.28 -15.81 8.83
C TYR A 316 8.58 -16.33 9.43
N LYS A 317 8.52 -17.15 10.49
CA LYS A 317 9.68 -17.87 11.04
C LYS A 317 10.28 -18.83 10.01
N ALA A 318 9.44 -19.58 9.29
CA ALA A 318 9.87 -20.48 8.23
C ALA A 318 10.52 -19.73 7.05
N LEU A 319 9.90 -18.63 6.61
CA LEU A 319 10.46 -17.77 5.55
C LEU A 319 11.82 -17.19 5.95
N ARG A 320 11.99 -16.78 7.21
CA ARG A 320 13.27 -16.28 7.71
C ARG A 320 14.36 -17.33 7.61
N ARG A 321 14.08 -18.57 8.05
CA ARG A 321 15.03 -19.67 7.95
C ARG A 321 15.45 -19.91 6.49
N GLN A 322 14.48 -19.95 5.58
CA GLN A 322 14.75 -20.13 4.15
C GLN A 322 15.60 -19.00 3.55
N LEU A 323 15.36 -17.74 3.96
CA LEU A 323 16.19 -16.61 3.57
C LEU A 323 17.64 -16.78 4.04
N ASP A 324 17.84 -17.13 5.31
CA ASP A 324 19.18 -17.29 5.89
C ASP A 324 19.94 -18.47 5.23
N GLU A 325 19.25 -19.58 4.94
CA GLU A 325 19.79 -20.72 4.20
C GLU A 325 20.24 -20.34 2.78
N LEU A 326 19.37 -19.67 2.00
CA LEU A 326 19.69 -19.22 0.64
C LEU A 326 20.83 -18.20 0.64
N ALA A 327 20.83 -17.27 1.58
CA ALA A 327 21.88 -16.27 1.68
C ALA A 327 23.24 -16.88 2.04
N GLY A 328 23.25 -17.87 2.94
CA GLY A 328 24.43 -18.65 3.28
C GLY A 328 24.95 -19.46 2.10
N HIS A 329 24.05 -20.13 1.36
CA HIS A 329 24.40 -20.90 0.17
C HIS A 329 25.06 -20.03 -0.91
N ILE A 330 24.40 -18.94 -1.32
CA ILE A 330 24.91 -18.05 -2.38
C ILE A 330 26.27 -17.46 -2.00
N ASN A 331 26.43 -16.96 -0.78
CA ASN A 331 27.72 -16.45 -0.34
C ASN A 331 28.78 -17.57 -0.25
N GLY A 332 28.44 -18.75 0.24
CA GLY A 332 29.36 -19.89 0.31
C GLY A 332 29.82 -20.39 -1.06
N SER A 333 28.98 -20.26 -2.10
CA SER A 333 29.28 -20.73 -3.45
C SER A 333 30.07 -19.74 -4.31
N TYR A 334 29.89 -18.42 -4.10
CA TYR A 334 30.45 -17.40 -5.01
C TYR A 334 31.31 -16.33 -4.33
N ALA A 335 31.37 -16.25 -3.00
CA ALA A 335 32.19 -15.23 -2.35
C ALA A 335 33.68 -15.42 -2.65
N GLU A 336 34.37 -14.29 -2.76
CA GLU A 336 35.82 -14.20 -2.81
C GLU A 336 36.32 -13.41 -1.59
N PHE A 337 37.63 -13.40 -1.34
CA PHE A 337 38.21 -12.68 -0.18
C PHE A 337 37.89 -11.18 -0.18
N ASP A 338 37.61 -10.58 -1.35
CA ASP A 338 37.27 -9.17 -1.55
C ASP A 338 35.83 -8.93 -2.03
N TRP A 339 35.01 -9.99 -2.11
CA TRP A 339 33.66 -9.91 -2.68
C TRP A 339 32.65 -10.77 -1.92
N SER A 340 31.61 -10.12 -1.38
CA SER A 340 30.40 -10.78 -0.91
C SER A 340 29.29 -10.54 -1.95
N PRO A 341 28.82 -11.59 -2.66
CA PRO A 341 27.84 -11.46 -3.72
C PRO A 341 26.48 -10.98 -3.21
N LEU A 342 26.09 -11.35 -1.98
CA LEU A 342 24.78 -11.04 -1.43
C LEU A 342 24.89 -10.53 0.01
N ARG A 343 24.30 -9.36 0.26
CA ARG A 343 24.14 -8.78 1.60
C ARG A 343 22.66 -8.73 1.97
N THR A 344 22.31 -9.31 3.12
CA THR A 344 20.95 -9.26 3.66
C THR A 344 20.91 -8.38 4.91
N ILE A 345 19.91 -7.51 5.01
CA ILE A 345 19.66 -6.66 6.18
C ILE A 345 18.26 -6.92 6.68
N THR A 346 18.12 -7.48 7.88
CA THR A 346 16.81 -7.87 8.44
C THR A 346 16.27 -6.92 9.51
N ARG A 347 16.95 -5.77 9.67
CA ARG A 347 16.51 -4.64 10.49
C ARG A 347 15.94 -3.53 9.61
N SER A 348 15.09 -2.69 10.19
CA SER A 348 14.59 -1.49 9.51
C SER A 348 15.73 -0.57 9.11
N VAL A 349 15.63 -0.03 7.90
CA VAL A 349 16.53 1.00 7.36
C VAL A 349 15.72 2.27 7.17
N PRO A 350 16.22 3.45 7.59
CA PRO A 350 15.49 4.70 7.40
C PRO A 350 15.13 4.95 5.94
N ARG A 351 13.91 5.43 5.68
CA ARG A 351 13.40 5.69 4.32
C ARG A 351 14.32 6.61 3.50
N GLY A 352 14.93 7.62 4.13
CA GLY A 352 15.89 8.50 3.45
C GLY A 352 17.14 7.76 2.97
N THR A 353 17.67 6.84 3.78
CA THR A 353 18.81 6.00 3.38
C THR A 353 18.41 5.05 2.23
N LEU A 354 17.21 4.46 2.29
CA LEU A 354 16.68 3.64 1.20
C LEU A 354 16.51 4.42 -0.10
N ALA A 355 16.02 5.66 -0.05
CA ALA A 355 15.91 6.53 -1.22
C ALA A 355 17.28 6.77 -1.89
N GLY A 356 18.33 6.97 -1.08
CA GLY A 356 19.72 7.05 -1.56
C GLY A 356 20.21 5.75 -2.20
N PHE A 357 19.89 4.58 -1.61
CA PHE A 357 20.22 3.28 -2.21
C PHE A 357 19.45 3.03 -3.52
N CYS A 358 18.18 3.41 -3.62
CA CYS A 358 17.41 3.35 -4.86
C CYS A 358 18.09 4.17 -5.97
N ARG A 359 18.52 5.39 -5.66
CA ARG A 359 19.23 6.27 -6.59
C ARG A 359 20.59 5.71 -7.03
N LEU A 360 21.29 5.02 -6.13
CA LEU A 360 22.59 4.38 -6.40
C LEU A 360 22.45 3.08 -7.20
N ALA A 361 21.36 2.34 -7.02
CA ALA A 361 21.21 1.00 -7.57
C ALA A 361 21.04 0.99 -9.10
N ARG A 362 21.91 0.23 -9.78
CA ARG A 362 21.82 0.01 -11.23
C ARG A 362 20.56 -0.78 -11.59
N VAL A 363 20.13 -1.69 -10.72
CA VAL A 363 18.93 -2.49 -10.92
C VAL A 363 18.12 -2.55 -9.63
N ALA A 364 16.81 -2.31 -9.70
CA ALA A 364 15.89 -2.76 -8.67
C ALA A 364 15.22 -4.06 -9.09
N LEU A 365 15.18 -5.03 -8.18
CA LEU A 365 14.60 -6.34 -8.40
C LEU A 365 13.37 -6.50 -7.53
N VAL A 366 12.21 -6.16 -8.10
CA VAL A 366 10.91 -6.14 -7.42
C VAL A 366 10.07 -7.30 -7.93
N THR A 367 10.20 -8.46 -7.27
CA THR A 367 9.66 -9.73 -7.77
C THR A 367 8.62 -10.39 -6.85
N PRO A 368 7.58 -9.69 -6.37
CA PRO A 368 6.56 -10.30 -5.54
C PRO A 368 5.79 -11.39 -6.31
N LEU A 369 5.38 -12.44 -5.61
CA LEU A 369 4.51 -13.50 -6.14
C LEU A 369 3.08 -12.99 -6.33
N ARG A 370 2.63 -12.07 -5.46
CA ARG A 370 1.42 -11.28 -5.61
C ARG A 370 1.55 -10.02 -4.75
N ASP A 371 1.15 -8.87 -5.27
CA ASP A 371 1.20 -7.60 -4.53
C ASP A 371 0.10 -6.67 -5.02
N GLY A 372 -0.63 -6.02 -4.09
CA GLY A 372 -1.73 -5.14 -4.47
C GLY A 372 -1.26 -3.95 -5.30
N MET A 373 -0.06 -3.43 -5.02
CA MET A 373 0.54 -2.35 -5.80
C MET A 373 2.06 -2.48 -5.90
N ASN A 374 2.75 -2.46 -4.76
CA ASN A 374 4.21 -2.31 -4.62
C ASN A 374 4.73 -0.88 -4.86
N LEU A 375 4.72 -0.07 -3.80
CA LEU A 375 5.23 1.31 -3.85
C LEU A 375 6.76 1.40 -4.00
N VAL A 376 7.51 0.34 -3.63
CA VAL A 376 8.97 0.31 -3.78
C VAL A 376 9.37 0.41 -5.26
N ALA A 377 8.59 -0.20 -6.16
CA ALA A 377 8.79 -0.05 -7.61
C ALA A 377 8.67 1.41 -8.05
N LYS A 378 7.61 2.12 -7.63
CA LYS A 378 7.40 3.54 -7.96
C LYS A 378 8.47 4.43 -7.31
N GLU A 379 8.83 4.17 -6.06
CA GLU A 379 9.90 4.88 -5.34
C GLU A 379 11.27 4.70 -6.02
N TYR A 380 11.57 3.50 -6.52
CA TYR A 380 12.80 3.27 -7.28
C TYR A 380 12.87 4.14 -8.53
N VAL A 381 11.80 4.20 -9.32
CA VAL A 381 11.71 5.02 -10.53
C VAL A 381 11.91 6.50 -10.19
N ALA A 382 11.19 7.00 -9.18
CA ALA A 382 11.29 8.40 -8.74
C ALA A 382 12.70 8.78 -8.22
N ALA A 383 13.43 7.84 -7.62
CA ALA A 383 14.77 8.12 -7.09
C ALA A 383 15.85 8.31 -8.16
N GLN A 384 15.62 7.85 -9.39
CA GLN A 384 16.66 7.77 -10.42
C GLN A 384 17.18 9.14 -10.87
N ASN A 385 18.41 9.13 -11.41
CA ASN A 385 18.95 10.26 -12.15
C ASN A 385 18.53 10.13 -13.62
N GLY A 386 17.74 11.08 -14.14
CA GLY A 386 17.28 11.04 -15.54
C GLY A 386 18.38 11.06 -16.60
N GLU A 387 19.59 11.48 -16.22
CA GLU A 387 20.75 11.39 -17.11
C GLU A 387 21.36 9.98 -17.17
N ASP A 388 21.37 9.22 -16.07
CA ASP A 388 21.91 7.86 -16.02
C ASP A 388 21.07 6.91 -15.15
N PRO A 389 19.78 6.68 -15.50
CA PRO A 389 18.87 5.95 -14.63
C PRO A 389 19.18 4.45 -14.61
N GLY A 390 18.90 3.76 -13.51
CA GLY A 390 18.94 2.30 -13.45
C GLY A 390 17.76 1.65 -14.17
N VAL A 391 17.58 0.35 -13.95
CA VAL A 391 16.57 -0.48 -14.59
C VAL A 391 15.70 -1.16 -13.54
N LEU A 392 14.39 -1.10 -13.73
CA LEU A 392 13.43 -1.83 -12.90
C LEU A 392 13.14 -3.20 -13.52
N VAL A 393 13.41 -4.27 -12.77
CA VAL A 393 12.91 -5.61 -13.05
C VAL A 393 11.70 -5.84 -12.16
N LEU A 394 10.53 -6.09 -12.77
CA LEU A 394 9.23 -6.07 -12.09
C LEU A 394 8.45 -7.35 -12.33
N SER A 395 7.90 -7.93 -11.26
CA SER A 395 6.93 -9.02 -11.36
C SER A 395 5.66 -8.55 -12.06
N ARG A 396 5.17 -9.34 -13.01
CA ARG A 396 3.84 -9.16 -13.61
C ARG A 396 2.67 -9.34 -12.62
N PHE A 397 2.95 -9.75 -11.39
CA PHE A 397 1.94 -9.97 -10.34
C PHE A 397 1.92 -8.86 -9.27
N ALA A 398 2.65 -7.76 -9.49
CA ALA A 398 2.50 -6.53 -8.72
C ALA A 398 1.50 -5.60 -9.39
N GLY A 399 0.60 -4.96 -8.64
CA GLY A 399 -0.34 -3.98 -9.22
C GLY A 399 0.34 -2.83 -9.97
N ALA A 400 1.54 -2.43 -9.57
CA ALA A 400 2.34 -1.42 -10.29
C ALA A 400 2.74 -1.85 -11.70
N ALA A 401 2.63 -3.14 -12.05
CA ALA A 401 2.86 -3.61 -13.42
C ALA A 401 1.89 -2.98 -14.42
N ASP A 402 0.64 -2.72 -14.02
CA ASP A 402 -0.37 -2.09 -14.89
C ASP A 402 0.07 -0.70 -15.37
N GLU A 403 0.87 0.01 -14.56
CA GLU A 403 1.37 1.36 -14.87
C GLU A 403 2.81 1.36 -15.41
N LEU A 404 3.66 0.41 -14.98
CA LEU A 404 5.11 0.46 -15.24
C LEU A 404 5.60 -0.51 -16.33
N ALA A 405 4.73 -1.38 -16.86
CA ALA A 405 5.13 -2.43 -17.79
C ALA A 405 5.77 -1.92 -19.09
N GLU A 406 5.47 -0.70 -19.54
CA GLU A 406 6.07 -0.13 -20.75
C GLU A 406 7.59 0.07 -20.60
N GLY A 407 8.06 0.48 -19.42
CA GLY A 407 9.47 0.72 -19.16
C GLY A 407 10.18 -0.43 -18.45
N ALA A 408 9.51 -1.12 -17.54
CA ALA A 408 10.11 -2.18 -16.72
C ALA A 408 10.47 -3.44 -17.55
N LEU A 409 11.43 -4.21 -17.05
CA LEU A 409 11.65 -5.58 -17.51
C LEU A 409 10.71 -6.51 -16.74
N MET A 410 9.65 -6.93 -17.41
CA MET A 410 8.61 -7.77 -16.79
C MET A 410 9.09 -9.22 -16.65
N VAL A 411 8.91 -9.79 -15.47
CA VAL A 411 9.25 -11.18 -15.17
C VAL A 411 8.10 -11.94 -14.54
N ASN A 412 8.08 -13.25 -14.78
CA ASN A 412 7.33 -14.17 -13.94
C ASN A 412 8.25 -14.62 -12.80
N PRO A 413 7.95 -14.29 -11.53
CA PRO A 413 8.83 -14.62 -10.41
C PRO A 413 9.02 -16.12 -10.18
N HIS A 414 8.17 -16.98 -10.75
CA HIS A 414 8.32 -18.43 -10.67
C HIS A 414 9.40 -18.99 -11.60
N ASP A 415 9.93 -18.18 -12.51
CA ASP A 415 10.95 -18.56 -13.48
C ASP A 415 12.30 -17.92 -13.10
N PRO A 416 13.19 -18.64 -12.40
CA PRO A 416 14.49 -18.11 -12.02
C PRO A 416 15.40 -17.83 -13.22
N ASP A 417 15.19 -18.52 -14.35
CA ASP A 417 15.94 -18.27 -15.58
C ASP A 417 15.53 -16.94 -16.21
N ALA A 418 14.22 -16.66 -16.27
CA ALA A 418 13.73 -15.37 -16.74
C ALA A 418 14.20 -14.20 -15.86
N ILE A 419 14.27 -14.40 -14.53
CA ILE A 419 14.85 -13.38 -13.62
C ILE A 419 16.34 -13.16 -13.96
N ALA A 420 17.12 -14.22 -14.14
CA ALA A 420 18.53 -14.12 -14.46
C ALA A 420 18.77 -13.42 -15.81
N GLU A 421 17.97 -13.75 -16.83
CA GLU A 421 18.02 -13.12 -18.15
C GLU A 421 17.65 -11.64 -18.10
N ALA A 422 16.61 -11.27 -17.34
CA ALA A 422 16.24 -9.88 -17.12
C ALA A 422 17.33 -9.11 -16.38
N LEU A 423 18.02 -9.74 -15.42
CA LEU A 423 19.17 -9.15 -14.72
C LEU A 423 20.37 -8.95 -15.66
N ASP A 424 20.73 -9.94 -16.49
CA ASP A 424 21.79 -9.78 -17.49
C ASP A 424 21.48 -8.64 -18.46
N GLN A 425 20.23 -8.60 -18.97
CA GLN A 425 19.76 -7.51 -19.82
C GLN A 425 19.86 -6.15 -19.11
N ALA A 426 19.36 -6.05 -17.87
CA ALA A 426 19.36 -4.81 -17.10
C ALA A 426 20.77 -4.27 -16.86
N LEU A 427 21.72 -5.13 -16.48
CA LEU A 427 23.10 -4.76 -16.20
C LEU A 427 23.87 -4.33 -17.44
N ARG A 428 23.51 -4.86 -18.61
CA ARG A 428 24.15 -4.56 -19.90
C ARG A 428 23.42 -3.49 -20.71
N MET A 429 22.30 -2.98 -20.19
CA MET A 429 21.42 -2.08 -20.93
C MET A 429 22.11 -0.76 -21.28
N PRO A 430 22.19 -0.38 -22.57
CA PRO A 430 22.78 0.87 -22.99
C PRO A 430 22.07 2.07 -22.37
N ARG A 431 22.82 3.12 -22.06
CA ARG A 431 22.31 4.35 -21.41
C ARG A 431 21.08 4.94 -22.13
N GLY A 432 21.09 4.96 -23.46
CA GLY A 432 19.96 5.47 -24.25
C GLY A 432 18.67 4.68 -24.05
N GLU A 433 18.76 3.36 -23.95
CA GLU A 433 17.60 2.51 -23.66
C GLU A 433 17.11 2.69 -22.22
N ARG A 434 18.03 2.74 -21.24
CA ARG A 434 17.68 2.99 -19.84
C ARG A 434 16.91 4.30 -19.67
N ARG A 435 17.37 5.38 -20.31
CA ARG A 435 16.69 6.68 -20.30
C ARG A 435 15.29 6.61 -20.88
N ARG A 436 15.12 5.98 -22.05
CA ARG A 436 13.80 5.83 -22.69
C ARG A 436 12.81 5.09 -21.79
N ARG A 437 13.24 3.95 -21.22
CA ARG A 437 12.41 3.14 -20.31
C ARG A 437 12.06 3.89 -19.03
N TRP A 438 13.04 4.56 -18.43
CA TRP A 438 12.82 5.37 -17.25
C TRP A 438 11.85 6.53 -17.52
N GLN A 439 11.98 7.25 -18.64
CA GLN A 439 11.08 8.35 -19.01
C GLN A 439 9.61 7.90 -19.10
N ALA A 440 9.35 6.72 -19.69
CA ALA A 440 7.99 6.18 -19.75
C ALA A 440 7.41 5.91 -18.35
N MET A 441 8.20 5.26 -17.47
CA MET A 441 7.78 4.99 -16.09
C MET A 441 7.66 6.26 -15.25
N ASP A 442 8.58 7.20 -15.43
CA ASP A 442 8.59 8.49 -14.72
C ASP A 442 7.33 9.29 -15.08
N ALA A 443 6.97 9.36 -16.36
CA ALA A 443 5.71 9.97 -16.79
C ALA A 443 4.49 9.30 -16.14
N ALA A 444 4.45 7.96 -16.10
CA ALA A 444 3.35 7.21 -15.51
C ALA A 444 3.17 7.55 -14.01
N ILE A 445 4.24 7.51 -13.20
CA ILE A 445 4.12 7.78 -11.75
C ILE A 445 3.75 9.23 -11.41
N HIS A 446 4.03 10.19 -12.30
CA HIS A 446 3.61 11.58 -12.14
C HIS A 446 2.13 11.81 -12.50
N THR A 447 1.51 10.89 -13.25
CA THR A 447 0.06 10.94 -13.56
C THR A 447 -0.81 10.15 -12.58
N ALA A 448 -0.20 9.32 -11.73
CA ALA A 448 -0.88 8.46 -10.76
C ALA A 448 -0.22 8.60 -9.39
N THR A 449 -0.32 9.81 -8.83
CA THR A 449 0.29 10.16 -7.54
C THR A 449 -0.59 9.75 -6.36
N ALA A 450 0.00 9.73 -5.16
CA ALA A 450 -0.71 9.54 -3.90
C ALA A 450 -1.86 10.55 -3.74
N ALA A 451 -1.59 11.81 -4.10
CA ALA A 451 -2.56 12.89 -4.13
C ALA A 451 -3.76 12.59 -5.02
N GLN A 452 -3.48 12.16 -6.25
CA GLN A 452 -4.50 11.87 -7.23
C GLN A 452 -5.35 10.66 -6.84
N TRP A 453 -4.74 9.64 -6.24
CA TRP A 453 -5.44 8.52 -5.62
C TRP A 453 -6.44 8.99 -4.56
N GLY A 454 -5.99 9.78 -3.59
CA GLY A 454 -6.83 10.23 -2.49
C GLY A 454 -7.95 11.17 -2.93
N THR A 455 -7.62 12.15 -3.76
CA THR A 455 -8.61 13.11 -4.27
C THR A 455 -9.65 12.46 -5.18
N SER A 456 -9.26 11.50 -6.03
CA SER A 456 -10.21 10.80 -6.91
C SER A 456 -11.18 9.94 -6.13
N PHE A 457 -10.70 9.17 -5.14
CA PHE A 457 -11.57 8.35 -4.30
C PHE A 457 -12.57 9.21 -3.52
N LEU A 458 -12.10 10.28 -2.87
CA LEU A 458 -12.95 11.16 -2.09
C LEU A 458 -13.96 11.91 -2.96
N ALA A 459 -13.57 12.38 -4.15
CA ALA A 459 -14.49 13.02 -5.08
C ALA A 459 -15.59 12.07 -5.58
N ASP A 460 -15.29 10.78 -5.76
CA ASP A 460 -16.28 9.79 -6.13
C ASP A 460 -17.24 9.49 -4.97
N LEU A 461 -16.69 9.31 -3.75
CA LEU A 461 -17.50 9.07 -2.55
C LEU A 461 -18.40 10.27 -2.20
N GLU A 462 -17.91 11.50 -2.33
CA GLU A 462 -18.67 12.72 -2.02
C GLU A 462 -19.83 12.96 -2.98
N ARG A 463 -19.74 12.44 -4.21
CA ARG A 463 -20.80 12.54 -5.22
C ARG A 463 -21.97 11.57 -4.99
N LEU A 464 -21.79 10.58 -4.11
CA LEU A 464 -22.85 9.63 -3.79
C LEU A 464 -23.90 10.26 -2.88
N ASP A 465 -25.17 10.04 -3.20
CA ASP A 465 -26.28 10.38 -2.30
C ASP A 465 -26.39 9.31 -1.21
N PRO A 466 -26.31 9.67 0.09
CA PRO A 466 -26.51 8.72 1.18
C PRO A 466 -27.86 7.97 1.14
N GLN A 467 -28.86 8.50 0.43
CA GLN A 467 -30.23 7.95 0.41
C GLN A 467 -30.47 6.86 -0.64
N GLU A 468 -29.65 6.76 -1.70
CA GLU A 468 -29.83 5.74 -2.75
C GLU A 468 -29.65 4.30 -2.23
N ASN A 469 -28.83 4.10 -1.19
CA ASN A 469 -28.58 2.78 -0.62
C ASN A 469 -29.68 2.33 0.37
N ALA A 470 -30.42 3.26 0.98
CA ALA A 470 -31.47 2.94 1.95
C ALA A 470 -32.78 2.48 1.28
N GLU A 471 -33.04 2.88 0.04
CA GLU A 471 -34.22 2.46 -0.72
C GLU A 471 -34.08 1.04 -1.31
N ALA A 472 -32.84 0.54 -1.46
CA ALA A 472 -32.59 -0.81 -1.94
C ALA A 472 -32.93 -1.91 -0.92
N ASP A 473 -32.83 -1.62 0.39
CA ASP A 473 -33.17 -2.54 1.49
C ASP A 473 -34.69 -2.59 1.80
N HIS A 474 -35.47 -1.66 1.26
CA HIS A 474 -36.94 -1.64 1.41
C HIS A 474 -37.69 -2.15 0.18
N ALA A 475 -36.98 -2.56 -0.86
CA ALA A 475 -37.53 -3.25 -2.02
C ALA A 475 -37.37 -4.77 -1.84
N GLU A 476 -38.11 -5.36 -0.90
CA GLU A 476 -38.35 -6.81 -0.88
C GLU A 476 -39.61 -7.16 -1.71
N PRO A 477 -39.74 -8.42 -2.18
CA PRO A 477 -40.28 -8.78 -3.51
C PRO A 477 -41.77 -8.56 -3.75
#